data_AF-A0A7S3MEB6-F1
#
_entry.id   AF-A0A7S3MEB6-F1
#
_cell.length_a   1.000
_cell.length_b   1.000
_cell.length_c   1.000
_cell.angle_alpha   90.00
_cell.angle_beta   90.00
_cell.angle_gamma   90.00
#
_symmetry.space_group_name_H-M   'P 1'
#
loop_
_entity.id
_entity.type
_entity.pdbx_description
1 polymer ?
#
loop_
_entity_poly.entity_id
_entity_poly.type
_entity_poly.pdbx_seq_one_letter_code
_entity_poly.pdbx_strand_id
1 'polypeptide(L)'
;SIRSLRDLRGSRHVKALHRLRKEVIPGLAKRHGVSSDQLLAYVHYHPTFWYFHVHIVSCKHVMFTGEGSQNLLLSAMDRFHKLDTIIALLEANSEYYASASLPILLP
;
A
#
# COMPACT_ATOMS: atom_id res chain seq x y z
N SER A 1 -16.41 10.12 -1.21
CA SER A 1 -15.35 9.41 -1.97
C SER A 1 -14.14 9.23 -1.07
N ILE A 2 -13.27 8.24 -1.33
CA ILE A 2 -12.02 8.02 -0.57
C ILE A 2 -10.88 8.64 -1.38
N ARG A 3 -10.17 9.63 -0.82
CA ARG A 3 -9.14 10.39 -1.54
C ARG A 3 -7.73 9.95 -1.18
N SER A 4 -7.50 9.50 0.05
CA SER A 4 -6.19 9.05 0.55
C SER A 4 -6.31 8.11 1.74
N LEU A 5 -5.17 7.71 2.33
CA LEU A 5 -5.14 6.99 3.61
C LEU A 5 -5.95 7.68 4.72
N ARG A 6 -6.00 9.02 4.74
CA ARG A 6 -6.71 9.79 5.77
C ARG A 6 -8.22 9.53 5.79
N ASP A 7 -8.78 9.05 4.69
CA ASP A 7 -10.21 8.75 4.57
C ASP A 7 -10.54 7.28 4.91
N LEU A 8 -9.53 6.42 5.09
CA LEU A 8 -9.74 5.01 5.46
C LEU A 8 -10.26 4.89 6.89
N ARG A 9 -11.15 3.91 7.08
CA ARG A 9 -11.87 3.63 8.32
C ARG A 9 -12.07 2.14 8.49
N GLY A 10 -11.75 1.61 9.67
CA GLY A 10 -11.78 0.18 9.98
C GLY A 10 -13.18 -0.41 9.76
N SER A 11 -14.17 0.24 10.36
CA SER A 11 -15.60 -0.14 10.30
C SER A 11 -16.20 -0.24 8.89
N ARG A 12 -15.60 0.41 7.90
CA ARG A 12 -16.14 0.49 6.53
C ARG A 12 -15.27 -0.16 5.47
N HIS A 13 -13.95 -0.03 5.59
CA HIS A 13 -13.04 -0.26 4.47
C HIS A 13 -12.20 -1.53 4.62
N VAL A 14 -11.98 -2.02 5.85
CA VAL A 14 -11.10 -3.18 6.11
C VAL A 14 -11.55 -4.44 5.38
N LYS A 15 -12.87 -4.68 5.25
CA LYS A 15 -13.40 -5.82 4.48
C LYS A 15 -12.92 -5.81 3.02
N ALA A 16 -12.91 -4.64 2.37
CA ALA A 16 -12.44 -4.51 0.99
C ALA A 16 -10.92 -4.70 0.88
N LEU A 17 -10.15 -4.19 1.85
CA LEU A 17 -8.70 -4.37 1.91
C LEU A 17 -8.32 -5.84 2.14
N HIS A 18 -9.05 -6.57 2.98
CA HIS A 18 -8.89 -8.03 3.14
C HIS A 18 -9.19 -8.78 1.86
N ARG A 19 -10.22 -8.38 1.12
CA ARG A 19 -10.53 -8.98 -0.18
C ARG A 19 -9.39 -8.78 -1.17
N LEU A 20 -8.81 -7.58 -1.21
CA LEU A 20 -7.63 -7.31 -2.02
C LEU A 20 -6.48 -8.27 -1.66
N ARG A 21 -6.21 -8.44 -0.37
CA ARG A 21 -5.17 -9.33 0.16
C ARG A 21 -5.42 -10.81 -0.17
N LYS A 22 -6.64 -11.31 0.04
CA LYS A 22 -6.97 -12.75 0.01
C LYS A 22 -7.39 -13.26 -1.37
N GLU A 23 -7.95 -12.40 -2.22
CA GLU A 23 -8.50 -12.81 -3.52
C GLU A 23 -7.72 -12.19 -4.68
N VAL A 24 -7.54 -10.86 -4.65
CA VAL A 24 -6.99 -10.13 -5.80
C VAL A 24 -5.50 -10.39 -5.99
N ILE A 25 -4.69 -10.31 -4.92
CA ILE A 25 -3.25 -10.54 -5.01
C ILE A 25 -2.93 -11.99 -5.47
N PRO A 26 -3.52 -13.05 -4.88
CA PRO A 26 -3.31 -14.41 -5.39
C PRO A 26 -3.82 -14.61 -6.82
N GLY A 27 -4.96 -13.98 -7.17
CA GLY A 27 -5.49 -14.01 -8.53
C GLY A 27 -4.55 -13.37 -9.56
N LEU A 28 -3.95 -12.22 -9.23
CA LEU A 28 -2.93 -11.57 -10.04
C LEU A 28 -1.67 -12.42 -10.16
N ALA A 29 -1.19 -12.96 -9.03
CA ALA A 29 0.00 -13.83 -9.01
C ALA A 29 -0.19 -15.03 -9.95
N LYS A 30 -1.33 -15.73 -9.84
CA LYS A 30 -1.70 -16.84 -10.72
C LYS A 30 -1.78 -16.40 -12.19
N ARG A 31 -2.44 -15.27 -12.48
CA ARG A 31 -2.60 -14.75 -13.84
C ARG A 31 -1.25 -14.46 -14.52
N HIS A 32 -0.27 -13.99 -13.76
CA HIS A 32 1.03 -13.58 -14.27
C HIS A 32 2.13 -14.64 -14.07
N GLY A 33 1.79 -15.84 -13.57
CA GLY A 33 2.75 -16.93 -13.38
C GLY A 33 3.85 -16.62 -12.36
N VAL A 34 3.55 -15.74 -11.39
CA VAL A 34 4.48 -15.38 -10.30
C VAL A 34 3.94 -15.88 -8.97
N SER A 35 4.81 -16.01 -7.98
CA SER A 35 4.37 -16.35 -6.63
C SER A 35 3.86 -15.10 -5.90
N SER A 36 2.86 -15.27 -5.03
CA SER A 36 2.22 -14.13 -4.35
C SER A 36 3.15 -13.37 -3.39
N ASP A 37 4.17 -14.05 -2.84
CA ASP A 37 5.25 -13.46 -2.04
C ASP A 37 6.20 -12.58 -2.87
N GLN A 38 6.15 -12.68 -4.20
CA GLN A 38 6.88 -11.81 -5.11
C GLN A 38 6.10 -10.54 -5.45
N LEU A 39 4.89 -10.34 -4.90
CA LEU A 39 4.10 -9.13 -5.09
C LEU A 39 4.07 -8.29 -3.82
N LEU A 40 4.41 -7.01 -3.95
CA LEU A 40 4.28 -6.00 -2.91
C LEU A 40 3.04 -5.14 -3.17
N ALA A 41 2.17 -5.03 -2.17
CA ALA A 41 0.99 -4.15 -2.21
C ALA A 41 1.12 -2.99 -1.21
N TYR A 42 0.97 -1.75 -1.68
CA TYR A 42 1.13 -0.55 -0.86
C TYR A 42 0.32 0.65 -1.37
N VAL A 43 0.15 1.66 -0.50
CA VAL A 43 -0.54 2.93 -0.80
C VAL A 43 0.43 4.08 -0.61
N HIS A 44 0.38 5.08 -1.49
CA HIS A 44 1.13 6.32 -1.33
C HIS A 44 0.49 7.27 -0.32
N TYR A 45 1.32 7.94 0.47
CA TYR A 45 0.94 9.15 1.20
C TYR A 45 2.06 10.19 1.13
N HIS A 46 1.81 11.43 0.66
CA HIS A 46 0.62 11.86 -0.08
C HIS A 46 0.46 11.09 -1.42
N PRO A 47 -0.77 10.84 -1.88
CA PRO A 47 -0.98 10.20 -3.18
C PRO A 47 -0.70 11.17 -4.32
N THR A 48 -0.30 10.66 -5.49
CA THR A 48 -0.14 11.49 -6.70
C THR A 48 -1.49 12.01 -7.21
N PHE A 49 -2.54 11.19 -7.09
CA PHE A 49 -3.91 11.55 -7.41
C PHE A 49 -4.79 11.31 -6.19
N TRP A 50 -5.66 12.27 -5.85
CA TRP A 50 -6.57 12.22 -4.70
C TRP A 50 -7.80 11.32 -4.94
N TYR A 51 -7.54 10.13 -5.44
CA TYR A 51 -8.46 9.01 -5.59
C TYR A 51 -7.76 7.78 -5.04
N PHE A 52 -8.33 7.16 -4.00
CA PHE A 52 -7.66 6.05 -3.31
C PHE A 52 -7.34 4.89 -4.27
N HIS A 53 -6.06 4.51 -4.32
CA HIS A 53 -5.57 3.41 -5.13
C HIS A 53 -4.48 2.64 -4.38
N VAL A 54 -4.33 1.37 -4.73
CA VAL A 54 -3.30 0.48 -4.18
C VAL A 54 -2.37 0.09 -5.31
N HIS A 55 -1.07 0.29 -5.13
CA HIS A 55 -0.05 -0.21 -6.02
C HIS A 55 0.19 -1.69 -5.72
N ILE A 56 0.23 -2.52 -6.76
CA ILE A 56 0.65 -3.93 -6.67
C ILE A 56 1.78 -4.09 -7.68
N VAL A 57 2.97 -4.42 -7.21
CA VAL A 57 4.18 -4.47 -8.03
C VAL A 57 5.00 -5.70 -7.71
N SER A 58 5.69 -6.24 -8.71
CA SER A 58 6.65 -7.32 -8.50
C SER A 58 7.87 -6.80 -7.72
N CYS A 59 8.31 -7.54 -6.70
CA CYS A 59 9.56 -7.28 -5.98
C CYS A 59 10.80 -7.40 -6.90
N LYS A 60 10.65 -8.04 -8.07
CA LYS A 60 11.69 -8.14 -9.10
C LYS A 60 11.68 -6.98 -10.11
N HIS A 61 10.75 -6.03 -9.98
CA HIS A 61 10.67 -4.90 -10.89
C HIS A 61 11.95 -4.06 -10.79
N VAL A 62 12.42 -3.53 -11.93
CA VAL A 62 13.70 -2.80 -12.05
C VAL A 62 13.81 -1.60 -11.10
N MET A 63 12.67 -1.05 -10.67
CA MET A 63 12.65 -0.01 -9.63
C MET A 63 13.31 -0.48 -8.32
N PHE A 64 13.16 -1.75 -7.95
CA PHE A 64 13.71 -2.33 -6.73
C PHE A 64 15.10 -2.96 -6.92
N THR A 65 15.46 -3.33 -8.15
CA THR A 65 16.65 -4.15 -8.43
C THR A 65 17.71 -3.47 -9.30
N GLY A 66 17.38 -2.34 -9.94
CA GLY A 66 18.27 -1.64 -10.88
C GLY A 66 19.21 -0.62 -10.22
N GLU A 67 20.24 -0.23 -10.97
CA GLU A 67 21.10 0.92 -10.67
C GLU A 67 20.26 2.20 -10.72
N GLY A 68 19.90 2.73 -9.55
CA GLY A 68 18.91 3.81 -9.38
C GLY A 68 17.87 3.55 -8.29
N SER A 69 17.79 2.31 -7.80
CA SER A 69 16.93 1.90 -6.66
C SER A 69 17.24 2.61 -5.33
N GLN A 70 18.37 3.31 -5.22
CA GLN A 70 18.73 4.06 -4.00
C GLN A 70 17.70 5.15 -3.65
N ASN A 71 17.19 5.86 -4.65
CA ASN A 71 16.11 6.85 -4.47
C ASN A 71 14.76 6.20 -4.13
N LEU A 72 14.59 4.92 -4.48
CA LEU A 72 13.41 4.16 -4.14
C LEU A 72 13.44 3.69 -2.68
N LEU A 73 14.60 3.41 -2.08
CA LEU A 73 14.69 3.10 -0.66
C LEU A 73 14.16 4.27 0.19
N LEU A 74 14.56 5.50 -0.15
CA LEU A 74 14.05 6.74 0.45
C LEU A 74 12.53 6.88 0.26
N SER A 75 12.03 6.67 -0.96
CA SER A 75 10.59 6.75 -1.26
C SER A 75 9.78 5.64 -0.56
N ALA A 76 10.36 4.45 -0.40
CA ALA A 76 9.73 3.31 0.25
C ALA A 76 9.67 3.46 1.77
N MET A 77 10.65 4.12 2.38
CA MET A 77 10.64 4.40 3.82
C MET A 77 9.59 5.45 4.20
N ASP A 78 9.34 6.39 3.30
CA ASP A 78 8.57 7.59 3.65
C ASP A 78 7.16 7.63 3.08
N ARG A 79 6.97 7.19 1.83
CA ARG A 79 5.69 7.34 1.13
C ARG A 79 4.90 6.05 1.01
N PHE A 80 5.51 4.87 1.23
CA PHE A 80 4.88 3.58 0.96
C PHE A 80 4.30 2.97 2.23
N HIS A 81 2.98 2.95 2.33
CA HIS A 81 2.28 2.26 3.41
C HIS A 81 1.83 0.88 2.93
N LYS A 82 2.43 -0.19 3.47
CA LYS A 82 2.12 -1.58 3.10
C LYS A 82 0.67 -1.94 3.43
N LEU A 83 0.02 -2.67 2.53
CA LEU A 83 -1.38 -3.09 2.67
C LEU A 83 -1.65 -3.82 4.00
N ASP A 84 -0.79 -4.79 4.35
CA ASP A 84 -0.96 -5.58 5.57
C ASP A 84 -0.85 -4.73 6.83
N THR A 85 0.08 -3.75 6.85
CA THR A 85 0.21 -2.79 7.95
C THR A 85 -1.02 -1.88 8.05
N ILE A 86 -1.54 -1.39 6.91
CA ILE A 86 -2.77 -0.59 6.88
C ILE A 86 -3.95 -1.36 7.47
N ILE A 87 -4.11 -2.62 7.07
CA ILE A 87 -5.17 -3.49 7.59
C ILE A 87 -5.01 -3.66 9.10
N ALA A 88 -3.83 -4.05 9.57
CA ALA A 88 -3.58 -4.29 10.99
C ALA A 88 -3.83 -3.04 11.86
N LEU A 89 -3.40 -1.86 11.40
CA LEU A 89 -3.60 -0.61 12.13
C LEU A 89 -5.08 -0.20 12.18
N LEU A 90 -5.84 -0.42 11.10
CA LEU A 90 -7.27 -0.16 11.07
C LEU A 90 -8.10 -1.17 11.88
N GLU A 91 -7.62 -2.41 11.99
CA GLU A 91 -8.23 -3.43 12.86
C GLU A 91 -7.98 -3.11 14.34
N ALA A 92 -6.76 -2.65 14.68
CA ALA A 92 -6.44 -2.22 16.03
C ALA A 92 -7.15 -0.93 16.43
N ASN A 93 -7.31 0.01 15.49
CA ASN A 93 -8.03 1.26 15.70
C ASN A 93 -8.71 1.71 14.40
N SER A 94 -10.05 1.64 14.37
CA SER A 94 -10.86 2.00 13.20
C SER A 94 -10.60 3.42 12.68
N GLU A 95 -10.18 4.34 13.55
CA GLU A 95 -9.94 5.74 13.22
C GLU A 95 -8.44 6.08 13.10
N TYR A 96 -7.54 5.09 13.12
CA TYR A 96 -6.08 5.30 13.19
C TYR A 96 -5.57 6.38 12.22
N TYR A 97 -5.89 6.25 10.93
CA TYR A 97 -5.40 7.16 9.90
C TYR A 97 -6.07 8.55 9.94
N ALA A 98 -7.16 8.74 10.69
CA ALA A 98 -7.79 10.04 10.84
C ALA A 98 -6.91 11.03 11.60
N SER A 99 -6.15 10.56 12.59
CA SER A 99 -5.36 11.42 13.49
C SER A 99 -3.88 11.06 13.59
N ALA A 100 -3.44 9.89 13.11
CA ALA A 100 -2.05 9.48 13.21
C ALA A 100 -1.08 10.48 12.55
N SER A 101 0.09 10.72 13.14
CA SER A 101 1.18 11.39 12.44
C SER A 101 1.72 10.46 11.36
N LEU A 102 1.63 10.89 10.10
CA LEU A 102 2.20 10.17 8.96
C LEU A 102 3.41 10.99 8.50
N PRO A 103 4.64 10.60 8.89
CA PRO A 103 5.83 11.32 8.49
C PRO A 103 5.92 11.34 6.97
N ILE A 104 6.34 12.48 6.44
CA ILE A 104 6.70 12.65 5.04
C ILE A 104 8.04 13.38 4.99
N LEU A 105 8.90 12.98 4.07
CA LEU A 105 10.13 13.62 3.71
C LEU A 105 9.71 14.85 2.91
N LEU A 106 9.93 16.00 3.54
CA LEU A 106 9.77 17.27 2.85
C LEU A 106 10.89 17.38 1.81
N PRO A 107 10.59 17.90 0.60
CA PRO A 107 11.59 18.09 -0.45
C PRO A 107 12.72 19.03 -0.02
#